data_AF-A0A7G8W278-F1
#
_entry.id   AF-A0A7G8W278-F1
#
_cell.length_a   1.000
_cell.length_b   1.000
_cell.length_c   1.000
_cell.angle_alpha   90.00
_cell.angle_beta   90.00
_cell.angle_gamma   90.00
#
_symmetry.space_group_name_H-M   'P 1'
#
loop_
_entity.id
_entity.type
_entity.pdbx_description
1 polymer ?
#
loop_
_entity_poly.entity_id
_entity_poly.type
_entity_poly.pdbx_seq_one_letter_code
_entity_poly.pdbx_strand_id
1 'polypeptide(L)' 'MRDSFTMPQDDYALIARLKDRAVMFKRPAKKSELLRAGLHALQAMSAPALRAALDALTPLKSGRPKKQVD' A
#
# COMPACT_ATOMS: atom_id res chain seq x y z
N MET A 1 -11.47 12.69 5.70
CA MET A 1 -11.58 12.06 4.36
C MET A 1 -11.38 10.55 4.54
N ARG A 2 -12.23 9.68 4.00
CA ARG A 2 -12.02 8.21 4.04
C ARG A 2 -11.54 7.77 2.66
N ASP A 3 -10.29 7.34 2.55
CA ASP A 3 -9.76 6.77 1.31
C ASP A 3 -10.17 5.30 1.24
N SER A 4 -11.14 5.00 0.39
CA SER A 4 -11.45 3.62 0.00
C SER A 4 -10.60 3.26 -1.22
N PHE A 5 -9.59 2.42 -0.99
CA PHE A 5 -8.74 1.89 -2.05
C PHE A 5 -9.04 0.40 -2.28
N THR A 6 -9.18 0.02 -3.55
CA THR A 6 -9.25 -1.40 -3.93
C THR A 6 -7.83 -1.92 -4.03
N MET A 7 -7.50 -2.92 -3.21
CA MET A 7 -6.16 -3.49 -3.10
C MET A 7 -6.25 -5.01 -3.32
N PRO A 8 -5.41 -5.61 -4.17
CA PRO A 8 -5.32 -7.07 -4.33
C PRO A 8 -5.08 -7.79 -3.01
N GLN A 9 -5.46 -9.06 -2.98
CA GLN A 9 -5.18 -9.92 -1.85
C GLN A 9 -3.68 -10.02 -1.55
N ASP A 10 -2.83 -10.04 -2.58
CA ASP A 10 -1.38 -10.12 -2.43
C ASP A 10 -0.78 -8.90 -1.73
N ASP A 11 -1.31 -7.70 -2.02
CA ASP A 11 -0.90 -6.46 -1.36
C ASP A 11 -1.36 -6.44 0.11
N TYR A 12 -2.54 -6.98 0.42
CA TYR A 12 -2.97 -7.19 1.81
C TYR A 12 -2.03 -8.14 2.55
N ALA A 13 -1.58 -9.22 1.89
CA ALA A 13 -0.61 -10.15 2.47
C ALA A 13 0.76 -9.47 2.69
N LEU A 14 1.18 -8.57 1.80
CA LEU A 14 2.40 -7.78 1.97
C LEU A 14 2.33 -6.91 3.23
N ILE A 15 1.20 -6.23 3.46
CA ILE A 15 0.98 -5.43 4.68
C ILE A 15 1.07 -6.31 5.93
N ALA A 16 0.48 -7.50 5.93
CA ALA A 16 0.56 -8.43 7.05
C ALA A 16 2.02 -8.81 7.35
N ARG A 17 2.78 -9.24 6.33
CA ARG A 17 4.20 -9.58 6.46
C ARG A 17 5.04 -8.42 7.01
N LEU A 18 4.77 -7.20 6.56
CA LEU A 18 5.47 -6.01 7.07
C LEU A 18 5.15 -5.73 8.55
N LYS A 19 3.92 -5.99 9.00
CA LYS A 19 3.57 -5.90 10.42
C LYS A 19 4.31 -6.95 11.24
N ASP A 20 4.37 -8.19 10.77
CA ASP A 20 5.09 -9.26 11.46
C ASP A 20 6.57 -8.94 11.58
N ARG A 21 7.19 -8.46 10.50
CA ARG A 21 8.57 -7.96 10.52
C ARG A 21 8.75 -6.84 11.54
N ALA A 22 7.77 -5.94 11.66
CA ALA A 22 7.81 -4.85 12.62
C ALA A 22 7.76 -5.30 14.09
N VAL A 23 7.04 -6.39 14.36
CA VAL A 23 7.06 -7.05 15.68
C VAL A 23 8.45 -7.62 15.98
N MET A 24 9.14 -8.20 15.00
CA MET A 24 10.49 -8.80 15.20
C MET A 24 11.52 -7.79 15.71
N PHE A 25 11.42 -6.52 15.33
CA PHE A 25 12.27 -5.45 15.87
C PHE A 25 11.58 -4.64 16.99
N LYS A 26 10.62 -5.24 17.70
CA LYS A 26 9.93 -4.69 18.89
C LYS A 26 9.19 -3.36 18.63
N ARG A 27 8.74 -3.11 17.40
CA ARG A 27 7.96 -1.91 17.04
C ARG A 27 6.74 -2.30 16.19
N PRO A 28 5.65 -2.78 16.81
CA PRO A 28 4.41 -3.08 16.09
C PRO A 28 3.91 -1.86 15.31
N ALA A 29 3.47 -2.06 14.07
CA ALA A 29 3.00 -0.99 13.20
C ALA A 29 1.52 -1.16 12.82
N LYS A 30 0.78 -0.06 12.75
CA LYS A 30 -0.57 -0.01 12.18
C LYS A 30 -0.49 -0.02 10.65
N LYS A 31 -1.56 -0.47 9.98
CA LYS A 31 -1.67 -0.39 8.51
C LYS A 31 -1.44 1.04 8.01
N SER A 32 -2.04 2.05 8.66
CA SER A 32 -1.87 3.46 8.29
C SER A 32 -0.45 4.01 8.49
N GLU A 33 0.34 3.42 9.39
CA GLU A 33 1.75 3.80 9.56
C GLU A 33 2.61 3.20 8.46
N LEU A 34 2.41 1.92 8.11
CA LEU A 34 3.11 1.28 7.01
C LEU A 34 2.82 1.97 5.67
N LEU A 35 1.57 2.33 5.40
CA LEU A 35 1.20 3.06 4.19
C LEU A 35 1.89 4.42 4.09
N ARG A 36 1.88 5.20 5.19
CA ARG A 36 2.59 6.50 5.22
C ARG A 36 4.10 6.33 5.09
N ALA A 37 4.69 5.36 5.78
CA ALA A 37 6.12 5.04 5.64
C ALA A 37 6.46 4.62 4.20
N GLY A 38 5.59 3.86 3.54
CA GLY A 38 5.71 3.52 2.12
C GLY A 38 5.76 4.76 1.22
N LEU A 39 4.87 5.74 1.43
CA LEU A 39 4.89 7.00 0.66
C LEU A 39 6.22 7.76 0.83
N HIS A 40 6.72 7.87 2.07
CA HIS A 40 8.03 8.51 2.32
C HIS A 40 9.19 7.73 1.68
N ALA A 41 9.15 6.40 1.71
CA ALA A 41 10.15 5.57 1.05
C ALA A 41 10.12 5.76 -0.47
N LEU A 42 8.93 5.78 -1.09
CA LEU A 42 8.75 6.04 -2.52
C LEU A 42 9.27 7.43 -2.92
N GLN A 43 9.01 8.46 -2.11
CA GLN A 43 9.50 9.82 -2.35
C GLN A 43 11.03 9.92 -2.29
N ALA A 44 11.68 9.08 -1.49
CA ALA A 44 13.14 9.06 -1.36
C ALA A 44 13.84 8.28 -2.48
N MET A 45 13.10 7.53 -3.31
CA MET A 45 13.68 6.79 -4.43
C MET A 45 14.15 7.72 -5.55
N SER A 46 15.13 7.27 -6.33
CA SER A 46 15.47 7.92 -7.60
C SER A 46 14.34 7.74 -8.62
N ALA A 47 14.25 8.65 -9.59
CA ALA A 47 13.27 8.58 -10.67
C ALA A 47 13.20 7.21 -11.38
N PRO A 48 14.32 6.57 -11.80
CA PRO A 48 14.26 5.26 -12.44
C PRO A 48 13.77 4.15 -11.50
N ALA A 49 14.13 4.20 -10.22
CA ALA A 49 13.68 3.21 -9.24
C ALA A 49 12.17 3.32 -8.97
N LEU A 50 11.66 4.55 -8.82
CA LEU A 50 10.23 4.80 -8.65
C LEU A 50 9.44 4.32 -9.88
N ARG A 51 9.94 4.62 -11.09
CA ARG A 51 9.31 4.13 -12.33
C ARG A 51 9.24 2.60 -12.38
N ALA A 52 10.35 1.92 -12.12
CA ALA A 52 10.39 0.47 -12.10
C ALA A 52 9.42 -0.13 -11.06
N ALA A 53 9.31 0.49 -9.87
CA ALA A 53 8.38 0.05 -8.85
C ALA A 53 6.91 0.20 -9.28
N LEU A 54 6.56 1.26 -10.01
CA LEU A 54 5.22 1.48 -10.56
C LEU A 54 4.91 0.52 -11.72
N ASP A 55 5.87 0.31 -12.63
CA ASP A 55 5.72 -0.56 -13.80
C ASP A 55 5.54 -2.04 -13.40
N ALA A 56 6.02 -2.43 -12.21
CA ALA A 56 5.85 -3.79 -11.67
C ALA A 56 4.46 -4.06 -11.06
N LEU A 57 3.62 -3.03 -10.87
CA LEU A 57 2.29 -3.22 -10.29
C LEU A 57 1.33 -3.83 -11.31
N THR A 58 0.64 -4.89 -10.91
CA THR A 58 -0.45 -5.45 -11.72
C THR A 58 -1.58 -4.42 -11.86
N PRO A 59 -2.01 -4.08 -13.09
CA PRO A 59 -3.09 -3.13 -13.29
C PRO A 59 -4.36 -3.58 -12.57
N LEU A 60 -4.88 -2.71 -11.71
CA LEU A 60 -6.17 -2.93 -11.05
C LEU A 60 -7.27 -2.34 -11.93
N LYS A 61 -8.25 -3.16 -12.32
CA LYS A 61 -9.53 -2.60 -12.77
C LYS A 61 -10.12 -1.88 -11.57
N SER A 62 -10.11 -0.54 -11.60
CA SER A 62 -10.70 0.28 -10.55
C SER A 62 -12.22 0.03 -10.50
N GLY A 63 -12.65 -0.95 -9.72
CA GLY A 63 -14.04 -1.20 -9.40
C GLY A 63 -14.49 -0.24 -8.31
N ARG A 64 -14.52 1.07 -8.58
CA ARG A 64 -15.24 1.98 -7.70
C ARG A 64 -16.71 1.58 -7.79
N PRO A 65 -17.36 1.07 -6.72
CA PRO A 65 -18.80 0.92 -6.76
C PRO A 65 -19.37 2.33 -6.94
N LYS A 66 -20.17 2.54 -7.99
CA LYS A 66 -21.00 3.75 -8.07
C LYS A 66 -21.85 3.75 -6.81
N LYS A 67 -21.74 4.82 -6.02
CA LYS A 67 -22.58 5.05 -4.84
C LYS A 67 -24.03 4.89 -5.30
N GLN A 68 -24.72 3.82 -4.89
CA GLN A 68 -26.18 3.80 -4.99
C GLN A 68 -26.67 4.87 -4.03
N VAL A 69 -27.32 5.87 -4.60
CA VAL A 69 -28.07 6.88 -3.87
C VAL A 69 -29.46 6.26 -3.73
N ASP A 70 -29.78 5.80 -2.53
CA ASP A 70 -31.17 5.72 -2.08
C ASP A 70 -31.52 7.03 -1.38
#